data_AF-A0A7S3IEI2-F1
#
_entry.id   AF-A0A7S3IEI2-F1
#
_cell.length_a   1.000
_cell.length_b   1.000
_cell.length_c   1.000
_cell.angle_alpha   90.00
_cell.angle_beta   90.00
_cell.angle_gamma   90.00
#
_symmetry.space_group_name_H-M   'P 1'
#
loop_
_entity.id
_entity.type
_entity.pdbx_description
1 polymer ?
#
loop_
_entity_poly.entity_id
_entity_poly.type
_entity_poly.pdbx_seq_one_letter_code
_entity_poly.pdbx_strand_id
1 'polypeptide(L)'
;MNILVINEMVSSSSFKSKVCKQNLIQLLAHLFEKSEALKDDKALEQFRTCLFSILEAISKNNKLLMANSKDIMELILPSIVEKIGSTSADVRCQSLKAFTDFITQYLCDDKIYNCEENTESTQTINELILKKLFQ
;
A
#
# COMPACT_ATOMS: atom_id res chain seq x y z
N MET A 1 -8.37 -17.96 -4.98
CA MET A 1 -9.12 -16.93 -4.24
C MET A 1 -9.37 -15.78 -5.20
N ASN A 2 -10.63 -15.39 -5.43
CA ASN A 2 -10.95 -14.33 -6.40
C ASN A 2 -10.61 -12.95 -5.79
N ILE A 3 -9.75 -12.16 -6.44
CA ILE A 3 -9.32 -10.84 -5.94
C ILE A 3 -10.51 -9.89 -5.73
N LEU A 4 -11.59 -10.05 -6.50
CA LEU A 4 -12.81 -9.27 -6.36
C LEU A 4 -13.49 -9.53 -5.01
N VAL A 5 -13.50 -10.78 -4.55
CA VAL A 5 -14.06 -11.15 -3.24
C VAL A 5 -13.23 -10.53 -2.12
N ILE A 6 -11.90 -10.49 -2.27
CA ILE A 6 -11.02 -9.80 -1.31
C ILE A 6 -11.37 -8.32 -1.28
N ASN A 7 -11.51 -7.67 -2.44
CA ASN A 7 -11.87 -6.26 -2.53
C ASN A 7 -13.22 -5.95 -1.86
N GLU A 8 -14.24 -6.78 -2.06
CA GLU A 8 -15.53 -6.66 -1.39
C GLU A 8 -15.39 -6.80 0.14
N MET A 9 -14.62 -7.79 0.60
CA MET A 9 -14.40 -8.02 2.03
C MET A 9 -13.64 -6.87 2.70
N VAL A 10 -12.63 -6.31 2.04
CA VAL A 10 -11.84 -5.17 2.54
C VAL A 10 -12.65 -3.87 2.52
N SER A 11 -13.53 -3.71 1.52
CA SER A 11 -14.43 -2.56 1.41
C SER A 11 -15.58 -2.63 2.43
N SER A 12 -15.95 -3.83 2.87
CA SER A 12 -17.02 -4.06 3.85
C SER A 12 -16.60 -3.66 5.27
N SER A 13 -17.42 -2.84 5.93
CA SER A 13 -17.21 -2.47 7.34
C SER A 13 -17.24 -3.67 8.30
N SER A 14 -17.98 -4.72 7.96
CA SER A 14 -18.17 -5.92 8.79
C SER A 14 -17.03 -6.93 8.71
N PHE A 15 -16.28 -6.93 7.60
CA PHE A 15 -15.24 -7.93 7.33
C PHE A 15 -13.83 -7.36 7.35
N LYS A 16 -13.64 -6.07 7.03
CA LYS A 16 -12.31 -5.48 6.86
C LYS A 16 -11.34 -5.71 8.02
N SER A 17 -11.78 -5.54 9.27
CA SER A 17 -10.92 -5.77 10.44
C SER A 17 -10.60 -7.26 10.69
N LYS A 18 -11.41 -8.17 10.15
CA LYS A 18 -11.22 -9.62 10.27
C LYS A 18 -10.28 -10.16 9.20
N VAL A 19 -10.30 -9.55 8.01
CA VAL A 19 -9.55 -10.01 6.83
C VAL A 19 -8.23 -9.27 6.67
N CYS A 20 -8.18 -7.96 6.95
CA CYS A 20 -6.95 -7.17 6.88
C CYS A 20 -6.06 -7.40 8.10
N LYS A 21 -5.38 -8.54 8.07
CA LYS A 21 -4.32 -8.94 9.00
C LYS A 21 -3.01 -9.10 8.25
N GLN A 22 -1.94 -9.34 8.99
CA GLN A 22 -0.59 -9.60 8.45
C GLN A 22 -0.58 -10.55 7.23
N ASN A 23 -1.29 -11.69 7.28
CA ASN A 23 -1.33 -12.63 6.16
C ASN A 23 -1.89 -12.01 4.86
N LEU A 24 -2.90 -11.15 4.96
CA LEU A 24 -3.43 -10.46 3.78
C LEU A 24 -2.41 -9.42 3.29
N ILE A 25 -1.76 -8.70 4.20
CA ILE A 25 -0.75 -7.69 3.85
C ILE A 25 0.41 -8.35 3.10
N GLN A 26 0.92 -9.48 3.60
CA GLN A 26 1.95 -10.27 2.93
C GLN A 26 1.51 -10.76 1.55
N LEU A 27 0.28 -11.27 1.43
CA LEU A 27 -0.29 -11.69 0.16
C LEU A 27 -0.38 -10.51 -0.82
N LEU A 28 -0.90 -9.37 -0.38
CA LEU A 28 -1.04 -8.18 -1.22
C LEU A 28 0.33 -7.66 -1.69
N ALA A 29 1.34 -7.62 -0.81
CA ALA A 29 2.70 -7.25 -1.18
C ALA A 29 3.25 -8.16 -2.29
N HIS A 30 3.13 -9.48 -2.11
CA HIS A 30 3.58 -10.46 -3.10
C HIS A 30 2.85 -10.32 -4.44
N LEU A 31 1.53 -10.14 -4.42
CA LEU A 31 0.72 -9.97 -5.64
C LEU A 31 1.07 -8.67 -6.36
N PHE A 32 1.34 -7.60 -5.61
CA PHE A 32 1.65 -6.29 -6.16
C PHE A 32 3.03 -6.26 -6.84
N GLU A 33 4.02 -6.90 -6.24
CA GLU A 33 5.38 -7.06 -6.80
C GLU A 33 5.32 -7.68 -8.21
N LYS A 34 4.51 -8.75 -8.36
CA LYS A 34 4.37 -9.51 -9.62
C LYS A 34 3.29 -8.98 -10.57
N SER A 35 2.60 -7.90 -10.21
CA SER A 35 1.42 -7.43 -10.93
C SER A 35 1.68 -6.89 -12.35
N GLU A 36 2.95 -6.69 -12.71
CA GLU A 36 3.40 -6.24 -14.03
C GLU A 36 4.21 -7.29 -14.80
N ALA A 37 4.22 -8.55 -14.35
CA ALA A 37 5.06 -9.60 -14.94
C ALA A 37 4.78 -9.85 -16.44
N LEU A 38 3.53 -9.67 -16.88
CA LEU A 38 3.15 -9.77 -18.29
C LEU A 38 2.58 -8.42 -18.76
N LYS A 39 3.21 -7.87 -19.80
CA LYS A 39 2.76 -6.63 -20.46
C LYS A 39 1.56 -6.93 -21.36
N ASP A 40 0.66 -5.95 -21.50
CA ASP A 40 -0.49 -5.97 -22.42
C ASP A 40 -1.56 -7.05 -22.18
N ASP A 41 -1.54 -7.73 -21.02
CA ASP A 41 -2.59 -8.65 -20.60
C ASP A 41 -3.74 -7.88 -19.92
N LYS A 42 -4.92 -7.88 -20.55
CA LYS A 42 -6.14 -7.20 -20.06
C LYS A 42 -6.66 -7.78 -18.73
N ALA A 43 -6.50 -9.07 -18.49
CA ALA A 43 -6.92 -9.68 -17.23
C ALA A 43 -6.00 -9.23 -16.09
N LEU A 44 -4.69 -9.11 -16.35
CA LEU A 44 -3.75 -8.53 -15.38
C LEU A 44 -3.98 -7.04 -15.13
N GLU A 45 -4.45 -6.30 -16.13
CA GLU A 45 -4.85 -4.90 -15.94
C GLU A 45 -6.02 -4.78 -14.96
N GLN A 46 -7.09 -5.55 -15.17
CA GLN A 46 -8.23 -5.59 -14.22
C GLN A 46 -7.79 -6.04 -12.82
N PHE A 47 -6.90 -7.03 -12.75
CA PHE A 47 -6.32 -7.50 -11.51
C PHE A 47 -5.54 -6.39 -10.78
N ARG A 48 -4.70 -5.62 -11.49
CA ARG A 48 -3.99 -4.45 -10.94
C ARG A 48 -4.95 -3.40 -10.42
N THR A 49 -5.96 -3.02 -11.20
CA THR A 49 -6.96 -2.04 -10.78
C THR A 49 -7.64 -2.49 -9.47
N CYS A 50 -7.93 -3.79 -9.35
CA CYS A 50 -8.49 -4.35 -8.12
C CYS A 50 -7.51 -4.29 -6.95
N LEU A 51 -6.22 -4.60 -7.16
CA LEU A 51 -5.19 -4.45 -6.13
C LEU A 51 -5.08 -3.00 -5.63
N PHE A 52 -5.07 -2.02 -6.52
CA PHE A 52 -5.03 -0.61 -6.13
C PHE A 52 -6.29 -0.18 -5.38
N SER A 53 -7.46 -0.69 -5.76
CA SER A 53 -8.72 -0.45 -5.03
C SER A 53 -8.65 -0.98 -3.60
N ILE A 54 -8.04 -2.16 -3.40
CA ILE A 54 -7.82 -2.72 -2.06
C ILE A 54 -6.88 -1.84 -1.25
N LEU A 55 -5.76 -1.40 -1.83
CA LEU A 55 -4.81 -0.50 -1.16
C LEU A 55 -5.46 0.83 -0.75
N GLU A 56 -6.30 1.40 -1.61
CA GLU A 56 -7.07 2.61 -1.31
C GLU A 56 -8.09 2.39 -0.17
N ALA A 57 -8.76 1.25 -0.12
CA ALA A 57 -9.67 0.93 0.98
C ALA A 57 -8.92 0.76 2.32
N ILE A 58 -7.70 0.24 2.27
CA ILE A 58 -6.80 0.11 3.43
C ILE A 58 -6.33 1.49 3.90
N SER A 59 -5.83 2.34 2.99
CA SER A 59 -5.28 3.67 3.32
C SER A 59 -6.33 4.64 3.90
N LYS A 60 -7.62 4.44 3.60
CA LYS A 60 -8.71 5.23 4.16
C LYS A 60 -9.15 4.80 5.57
N ASN A 61 -8.60 3.72 6.12
CA ASN A 61 -9.01 3.16 7.41
C ASN A 61 -7.90 3.30 8.46
N ASN A 62 -7.87 4.44 9.14
CA ASN A 62 -6.84 4.79 10.12
C ASN A 62 -6.66 3.69 11.20
N LYS A 63 -7.75 3.14 11.77
CA LYS A 63 -7.65 2.07 12.78
C LYS A 63 -6.87 0.84 12.29
N LEU A 64 -7.08 0.45 11.03
CA LEU A 64 -6.41 -0.69 10.41
C LEU A 64 -4.95 -0.35 10.12
N LEU A 65 -4.70 0.85 9.58
CA LEU A 65 -3.37 1.35 9.29
C LEU A 65 -2.49 1.35 10.53
N MET A 66 -3.00 1.82 11.66
CA MET A 66 -2.25 1.85 12.92
C MET A 66 -2.02 0.45 13.47
N ALA A 67 -3.02 -0.42 13.39
CA ALA A 67 -2.90 -1.79 13.90
C ALA A 67 -1.89 -2.65 13.12
N ASN A 68 -1.58 -2.28 11.87
CA ASN A 68 -0.68 -3.04 11.00
C ASN A 68 0.41 -2.16 10.38
N SER A 69 0.75 -1.03 11.01
CA SER A 69 1.63 -0.01 10.42
C SER A 69 3.00 -0.58 10.05
N LYS A 70 3.58 -1.40 10.93
CA LYS A 70 4.86 -2.06 10.71
C LYS A 70 4.86 -2.92 9.44
N ASP A 71 3.93 -3.88 9.34
CA ASP A 71 3.84 -4.77 8.18
C ASP A 71 3.58 -4.00 6.87
N ILE A 72 2.77 -2.94 6.93
CA ILE A 72 2.49 -2.10 5.76
C ILE A 72 3.75 -1.34 5.32
N MET A 73 4.48 -0.73 6.27
CA MET A 73 5.71 0.01 5.99
C MET A 73 6.82 -0.89 5.44
N GLU A 74 6.95 -2.12 5.95
CA GLU A 74 8.03 -3.03 5.57
C GLU A 74 7.73 -3.83 4.29
N LEU A 75 6.46 -4.12 3.98
CA LEU A 75 6.09 -5.03 2.89
C LEU A 75 5.39 -4.32 1.72
N ILE A 76 4.40 -3.47 2.03
CA ILE A 76 3.54 -2.85 1.02
C ILE A 76 4.20 -1.60 0.44
N LEU A 77 4.63 -0.67 1.30
CA LEU A 77 5.17 0.61 0.84
C LEU A 77 6.39 0.47 -0.09
N PRO A 78 7.37 -0.41 0.17
CA PRO A 78 8.50 -0.59 -0.74
C PRO A 78 8.06 -1.06 -2.12
N SER A 79 7.11 -2.00 -2.16
CA SER A 79 6.52 -2.50 -3.41
C SER A 79 5.79 -1.39 -4.18
N ILE A 80 5.08 -0.49 -3.49
CA ILE A 80 4.43 0.67 -4.13
C ILE A 80 5.47 1.65 -4.66
N VAL A 81 6.51 1.96 -3.88
CA VAL A 81 7.57 2.91 -4.27
C VAL A 81 8.28 2.44 -5.54
N GLU A 82 8.60 1.15 -5.66
CA GLU A 82 9.20 0.59 -6.88
C GLU A 82 8.32 0.84 -8.12
N LYS A 83 6.99 0.73 -7.98
CA LYS A 83 6.03 0.90 -9.07
C LYS A 83 5.82 2.34 -9.50
N ILE A 84 6.23 3.32 -8.70
CA ILE A 84 6.30 4.73 -9.13
C ILE A 84 7.30 4.88 -10.30
N GLY A 85 8.30 4.01 -10.39
CA GLY A 85 9.25 3.93 -11.51
C GLY A 85 8.78 3.08 -12.72
N SER A 86 7.54 2.57 -12.71
CA SER A 86 7.03 1.70 -13.79
C SER A 86 7.08 2.38 -15.16
N THR A 87 7.24 1.61 -16.23
CA THR A 87 7.08 2.10 -17.60
C THR A 87 5.63 2.49 -17.94
N SER A 88 4.64 1.91 -17.24
CA SER A 88 3.22 2.21 -17.44
C SER A 88 2.80 3.50 -16.72
N ALA A 89 2.30 4.48 -17.46
CA ALA A 89 1.86 5.76 -16.90
C ALA A 89 0.73 5.61 -15.88
N ASP A 90 -0.22 4.70 -16.13
CA ASP A 90 -1.32 4.42 -15.21
C ASP A 90 -0.82 3.82 -13.90
N VAL A 91 0.07 2.82 -13.97
CA VAL A 91 0.66 2.19 -12.78
C VAL A 91 1.47 3.21 -11.97
N ARG A 92 2.27 4.07 -12.62
CA ARG A 92 2.98 5.15 -11.93
C ARG A 92 2.02 6.07 -11.18
N CYS A 93 0.95 6.50 -11.83
CA CYS A 93 -0.04 7.41 -11.26
C CYS A 93 -0.76 6.80 -10.05
N GLN A 94 -1.25 5.56 -10.21
CA GLN A 94 -1.95 4.84 -9.15
C GLN A 94 -1.02 4.52 -7.97
N SER A 95 0.24 4.17 -8.24
CA SER A 95 1.25 3.93 -7.19
C SER A 95 1.58 5.21 -6.42
N LEU A 96 1.76 6.33 -7.12
CA LEU A 96 2.02 7.61 -6.47
C LEU A 96 0.84 8.05 -5.60
N LYS A 97 -0.39 7.86 -6.08
CA LYS A 97 -1.61 8.12 -5.30
C LYS A 97 -1.64 7.24 -4.05
N ALA A 98 -1.50 5.92 -4.21
CA ALA A 98 -1.54 4.99 -3.08
C ALA A 98 -0.46 5.32 -2.04
N PHE A 99 0.79 5.55 -2.48
CA PHE A 99 1.88 5.97 -1.61
C PHE A 99 1.55 7.24 -0.83
N THR A 100 1.07 8.27 -1.53
CA THR A 100 0.68 9.55 -0.92
C THR A 100 -0.45 9.36 0.10
N ASP A 101 -1.46 8.54 -0.22
CA ASP A 101 -2.57 8.25 0.69
C ASP A 101 -2.05 7.62 2.00
N PHE A 102 -1.13 6.64 1.94
CA PHE A 102 -0.54 6.03 3.14
C PHE A 102 0.35 7.00 3.92
N ILE A 103 1.30 7.65 3.25
CA ILE A 103 2.28 8.52 3.90
C ILE A 103 1.59 9.70 4.58
N THR A 104 0.58 10.29 3.95
CA THR A 104 -0.17 11.41 4.56
C THR A 104 -0.84 10.96 5.86
N GLN A 105 -1.42 9.75 5.91
CA GLN A 105 -2.01 9.23 7.15
C GLN A 105 -0.95 9.02 8.25
N TYR A 106 0.23 8.52 7.90
CA TYR A 106 1.30 8.29 8.87
C TYR A 106 1.97 9.57 9.36
N LEU A 107 2.15 10.57 8.49
CA LEU A 107 2.67 11.88 8.89
C LEU A 107 1.73 12.67 9.81
N CYS A 108 0.43 12.33 9.80
CA CYS A 108 -0.57 12.95 10.68
C CYS A 108 -0.79 12.19 12.00
N ASP A 109 -0.05 11.12 12.28
CA ASP A 109 -0.17 10.35 13.52
C ASP A 109 1.16 10.33 14.29
N ASP A 110 1.22 11.07 15.39
CA ASP A 110 2.41 11.26 16.22
C ASP A 110 2.96 9.95 16.82
N LYS A 111 2.16 8.87 16.86
CA LYS A 111 2.61 7.55 17.31
C LYS A 111 3.41 6.80 16.25
N ILE A 112 3.24 7.18 14.98
CA ILE A 112 3.93 6.58 13.85
C ILE A 112 5.06 7.50 13.38
N TYR A 113 4.77 8.78 13.22
CA TYR A 113 5.76 9.77 12.78
C TYR A 113 5.85 10.90 13.79
N ASN A 114 7.03 11.06 14.37
CA ASN A 114 7.37 12.18 15.23
C ASN A 114 8.63 12.84 14.67
N CYS A 115 8.57 14.13 14.31
CA CYS A 115 9.72 14.85 13.75
C CYS A 115 10.77 15.24 14.80
N GLU A 116 10.39 15.25 16.08
CA GLU A 116 11.29 15.55 17.21
C GLU A 116 11.99 14.27 17.71
N GLU A 117 11.34 13.12 17.54
CA GLU A 117 11.86 11.82 17.97
C GLU A 117 12.20 10.92 16.77
N ASN A 118 13.47 10.53 16.70
CA ASN A 118 13.97 9.69 15.62
C ASN A 118 13.67 8.19 15.84
N THR A 119 12.39 7.85 15.97
CA THR A 119 11.91 6.46 16.13
C THR A 119 12.15 5.63 14.86
N GLU A 120 12.11 4.30 14.98
CA GLU A 120 12.29 3.38 13.84
C GLU A 120 11.26 3.64 12.71
N SER A 121 10.00 3.93 13.08
CA SER A 121 8.95 4.26 12.12
C SER A 121 9.18 5.63 11.46
N THR A 122 9.61 6.65 12.21
CA THR A 122 10.01 7.94 11.65
C THR A 122 11.14 7.78 10.64
N GLN A 123 12.19 7.01 10.98
CA GLN A 123 13.31 6.72 10.08
C GLN A 123 12.84 6.03 8.80
N THR A 124 12.01 5.00 8.94
CA THR A 124 11.48 4.24 7.79
C THR A 124 10.67 5.13 6.85
N ILE A 125 9.80 5.99 7.39
CA ILE A 125 9.02 6.94 6.60
C ILE A 125 9.93 7.93 5.88
N ASN A 126 10.93 8.47 6.58
CA ASN A 126 11.90 9.39 5.98
C ASN A 126 12.67 8.73 4.84
N GLU A 127 13.15 7.49 5.02
CA GLU A 127 13.83 6.74 3.97
C GLU A 127 12.93 6.50 2.75
N LEU A 128 11.66 6.13 2.96
CA LEU A 128 10.69 5.93 1.89
C LEU A 128 10.41 7.22 1.12
N ILE A 129 10.25 8.34 1.82
CA ILE A 129 10.08 9.67 1.21
C ILE A 129 11.34 10.07 0.43
N LEU A 130 12.52 9.90 1.01
CA LEU A 130 13.79 10.28 0.40
C LEU A 130 14.06 9.48 -0.88
N LYS A 131 13.86 8.16 -0.85
CA LYS A 131 13.96 7.29 -2.04
C LYS A 131 13.06 7.73 -3.19
N LYS A 132 11.97 8.44 -2.93
CA LYS A 132 11.03 8.91 -3.96
C LYS A 132 11.27 10.35 -4.40
N LEU A 133 11.64 11.23 -3.47
CA LEU A 133 11.77 12.67 -3.75
C LEU A 133 13.13 13.05 -4.31
N PHE A 134 14.17 12.24 -4.04
CA PHE A 134 15.56 12.63 -4.31
C PHE A 134 16.41 11.56 -5.02
N GLN A 135 15.81 10.44 -5.43
CA GLN A 135 16.41 9.44 -6.33
C GLN A 135 15.55 9.26 -7.57
#